data_AF-A0A2X1NB80-F1
#
_entry.id   AF-A0A2X1NB80-F1
#
_cell.length_a   1.000
_cell.length_b   1.000
_cell.length_c   1.000
_cell.angle_alpha   90.00
_cell.angle_beta   90.00
_cell.angle_gamma   90.00
#
_symmetry.space_group_name_H-M   'P 1'
#
loop_
_entity.id
_entity.type
_entity.pdbx_description
1 polymer ?
#
loop_
_entity_poly.entity_id
_entity_poly.type
_entity_poly.pdbx_seq_one_letter_code
_entity_poly.pdbx_strand_id
1 'polypeptide(L)' 'MEHALSMAPELTTNVNEQNEQAVGFYKKVGFKVTGRSEVDDLGKPYPLLNLAYVGA' A
#
# COMPACT_ATOMS: atom_id res chain seq x y z
N MET A 1 -9.77 -11.01 -25.61
CA MET A 1 -10.18 -10.89 -24.19
C MET A 1 -9.02 -11.14 -23.21
N GLU A 2 -7.81 -11.47 -23.68
CA GLU A 2 -6.64 -11.74 -22.82
C GLU A 2 -5.79 -10.49 -22.51
N HIS A 3 -6.00 -9.39 -23.24
CA HIS A 3 -5.17 -8.18 -23.12
C HIS A 3 -5.59 -7.24 -21.98
N ALA A 4 -6.89 -7.20 -21.63
CA ALA A 4 -7.42 -6.26 -20.63
C ALA A 4 -7.31 -6.78 -19.18
N LEU A 5 -7.24 -8.11 -18.98
CA LEU A 5 -7.01 -8.72 -17.66
C LEU A 5 -5.53 -8.65 -17.22
N SER A 6 -4.64 -8.18 -18.09
CA SER A 6 -3.21 -8.03 -17.83
C SER A 6 -2.81 -6.64 -17.32
N MET A 7 -3.77 -5.72 -17.11
CA MET A 7 -3.50 -4.28 -16.94
C MET A 7 -3.59 -3.71 -15.53
N ALA A 8 -4.13 -4.41 -14.52
CA ALA A 8 -3.89 -4.14 -13.09
C ALA A 8 -4.70 -5.12 -12.21
N PRO A 9 -4.12 -6.25 -11.78
CA PRO A 9 -4.80 -7.18 -10.87
C PRO A 9 -4.63 -6.83 -9.38
N GLU A 10 -3.84 -5.80 -9.03
CA GLU A 10 -3.40 -5.56 -7.65
C GLU A 10 -3.79 -4.18 -7.15
N LEU A 11 -4.71 -4.11 -6.19
CA LEU A 11 -5.07 -2.88 -5.50
C LEU A 11 -3.93 -2.49 -4.56
N THR A 12 -3.19 -1.44 -4.89
CA THR A 12 -2.08 -0.93 -4.07
C THR A 12 -2.39 0.43 -3.46
N THR A 13 -1.78 0.74 -2.32
CA THR A 13 -1.85 2.07 -1.70
C THR A 13 -0.61 2.35 -0.88
N ASN A 14 -0.32 3.63 -0.61
CA ASN A 14 0.72 4.03 0.33
C ASN A 14 0.07 4.64 1.57
N VAL A 15 0.57 4.28 2.75
CA VAL A 15 0.12 4.85 4.02
C VAL A 15 1.32 5.34 4.82
N ASN A 16 1.19 6.47 5.50
CA ASN A 16 2.23 6.90 6.43
C ASN A 16 2.39 5.87 7.56
N GLU A 17 3.60 5.38 7.79
CA GLU A 17 3.95 4.37 8.79
C GLU A 17 3.55 4.79 10.21
N GLN A 18 3.61 6.10 10.48
CA GLN A 18 3.29 6.69 11.79
C GLN A 18 1.77 6.76 12.03
N ASN A 19 0.94 6.61 10.99
CA ASN A 19 -0.51 6.52 11.14
C ASN A 19 -0.92 5.07 11.49
N GLU A 20 -0.62 4.66 12.71
CA GLU A 20 -0.87 3.30 13.20
C GLU A 20 -2.34 2.87 13.05
N GLN A 21 -3.29 3.81 13.17
CA GLN A 21 -4.71 3.54 12.98
C GLN A 21 -5.02 3.17 11.53
N ALA A 22 -4.53 3.93 10.55
CA ALA A 22 -4.72 3.63 9.13
C ALA A 22 -3.99 2.33 8.75
N VAL A 23 -2.77 2.10 9.25
CA VAL A 23 -2.05 0.85 9.04
C VAL A 23 -2.86 -0.35 9.55
N GLY A 24 -3.41 -0.25 10.77
CA GLY A 24 -4.27 -1.28 11.33
C GLY A 24 -5.55 -1.51 10.53
N PHE A 25 -6.17 -0.45 10.02
CA PHE A 25 -7.34 -0.54 9.14
C PHE A 25 -7.02 -1.33 7.86
N TYR A 26 -5.97 -0.95 7.13
CA TYR A 26 -5.63 -1.64 5.87
C TYR A 26 -5.25 -3.11 6.08
N LYS A 27 -4.49 -3.42 7.14
CA LYS A 27 -4.17 -4.81 7.49
C LYS A 27 -5.44 -5.65 7.74
N LYS A 28 -6.44 -5.09 8.44
CA LYS A 28 -7.73 -5.77 8.68
C LYS A 28 -8.57 -5.94 7.42
N VAL A 29 -8.48 -4.98 6.50
CA VAL A 29 -9.19 -5.05 5.20
C VAL A 29 -8.62 -6.16 4.31
N GLY A 30 -7.37 -6.57 4.51
CA GLY A 30 -6.71 -7.61 3.71
C GLY A 30 -5.52 -7.11 2.90
N PHE A 31 -4.97 -5.94 3.24
CA PHE A 31 -3.72 -5.46 2.67
C PHE A 31 -2.50 -6.01 3.42
N LYS A 32 -1.42 -6.22 2.68
CA LYS A 32 -0.09 -6.55 3.22
C LYS A 32 0.92 -5.49 2.81
N VAL A 33 1.91 -5.28 3.68
CA VAL A 33 3.05 -4.40 3.38
C VAL A 33 3.96 -5.10 2.37
N THR A 34 4.23 -4.43 1.25
CA THR A 34 5.12 -4.89 0.18
C THR A 34 6.41 -4.08 0.09
N GLY A 35 6.49 -2.93 0.76
CA GLY A 35 7.68 -2.09 0.79
C GLY A 35 7.57 -0.94 1.76
N ARG A 36 8.68 -0.19 1.91
CA ARG A 36 8.77 1.01 2.76
C ARG A 36 9.67 2.05 2.10
N SER A 37 9.25 3.30 2.16
CA SER A 37 10.04 4.47 1.78
C SER A 37 10.35 5.30 3.02
N GLU A 38 11.57 5.81 3.14
CA GLU A 38 11.97 6.66 4.28
C GLU A 38 11.42 8.09 4.20
N VAL A 39 11.08 8.51 2.98
CA VAL A 39 10.55 9.84 2.65
C VAL A 39 9.28 9.73 1.83
N ASP A 40 8.45 10.77 1.86
CA ASP A 40 7.29 10.89 0.98
C ASP A 40 7.68 11.37 -0.44
N ASP A 41 6.71 11.48 -1.35
CA ASP A 41 6.91 11.91 -2.74
C ASP A 41 7.53 13.32 -2.88
N LEU A 42 7.45 14.16 -1.84
CA LEU A 42 8.08 15.48 -1.75
C LEU A 42 9.43 15.47 -1.02
N GLY A 43 9.95 14.30 -0.62
CA GLY A 43 11.24 14.15 0.03
C GLY A 43 11.28 14.53 1.52
N LYS A 44 10.12 14.69 2.18
CA LYS A 44 10.10 14.97 3.63
C LYS A 44 10.22 13.66 4.41
N PRO A 45 10.75 13.68 5.64
CA PRO A 45 11.02 12.47 6.44
C PRO A 45 9.74 11.88 7.06
N TYR A 46 8.76 11.59 6.20
CA TYR A 46 7.50 10.93 6.54
C TYR A 46 7.50 9.54 5.91
N PRO A 47 7.95 8.51 6.65
CA PRO A 47 8.07 7.19 6.08
C PRO A 47 6.71 6.64 5.63
N LEU A 48 6.69 6.06 4.44
CA LEU A 48 5.52 5.47 3.82
C LEU A 48 5.65 3.96 3.77
N LEU A 49 4.58 3.24 4.03
CA LEU A 49 4.43 1.82 3.76
C LEU A 49 3.70 1.64 2.44
N ASN A 50 4.25 0.80 1.58
CA ASN A 50 3.62 0.37 0.33
C ASN A 50 2.78 -0.86 0.65
N LEU A 51 1.51 -0.81 0.30
CA LEU A 51 0.54 -1.87 0.61
C LEU A 51 -0.02 -2.44 -0.69
N ALA A 52 -0.26 -3.75 -0.70
CA ALA A 52 -1.01 -4.43 -1.74
C ALA A 52 -2.14 -5.25 -1.10
N TYR A 53 -3.34 -5.16 -1.67
CA TYR A 53 -4.48 -5.98 -1.29
C TYR A 53 -4.24 -7.41 -1.76
N VAL A 54 -4.29 -8.36 -0.84
CA VAL A 54 -4.07 -9.78 -1.17
C VAL A 54 -5.35 -10.62 -1.06
N GLY A 55 -6.45 -10.02 -0.62
CA GLY A 55 -7.68 -10.75 -0.28
C GLY A 55 -7.48 -11.61 0.97
N ALA A 56 -8.53 -11.69 1.80
CA ALA A 56 -8.64 -12.69 2.85
C ALA A 56 -9.38 -13.90 2.30
#